data_AF-A0A161M1Y4-F1
#
_entry.id   AF-A0A161M1Y4-F1
#
_cell.length_a   1.000
_cell.length_b   1.000
_cell.length_c   1.000
_cell.angle_alpha   90.00
_cell.angle_beta   90.00
_cell.angle_gamma   90.00
#
_symmetry.space_group_name_H-M   'P 1'
#
loop_
_entity.id
_entity.type
_entity.pdbx_description
1 polymer ?
#
loop_
_entity_poly.entity_id
_entity_poly.type
_entity_poly.pdbx_seq_one_letter_code
_entity_poly.pdbx_strand_id
1 'polypeptide(L)'
;QSDCLACRNFYDDGVCKFECPAMKRYNSITYSWETNPDGKYAYGATCVKNCPEHLLKDNGACVRSCPPETKAVNGECVPCDGPCPKTCQGSAPVHSGNIDSFKDCTIIEGSLTILEQSFNGFQQVYRNFSFGPHYEEMHPDKLEVFSTLKEVTGFIN
;
A
#
# COMPACT_ATOMS: atom_id res chain seq x y z
N GLN A 1 -17.46 -17.98 -24.47
CA GLN A 1 -17.38 -17.74 -25.92
C GLN A 1 -15.94 -18.05 -26.33
N SER A 2 -15.72 -18.99 -27.25
CA SER A 2 -14.37 -19.52 -27.58
C SER A 2 -13.76 -18.95 -28.86
N ASP A 3 -14.55 -18.31 -29.73
CA ASP A 3 -14.10 -17.87 -31.06
C ASP A 3 -13.85 -16.34 -31.11
N CYS A 4 -13.33 -15.79 -30.02
CA CYS A 4 -13.07 -14.35 -29.89
C CYS A 4 -11.63 -14.01 -30.26
N LEU A 5 -11.42 -12.92 -31.02
CA LEU A 5 -10.08 -12.38 -31.30
C LEU A 5 -9.37 -11.87 -30.03
N ALA A 6 -10.16 -11.30 -29.11
CA ALA A 6 -9.73 -10.85 -27.80
C ALA A 6 -10.91 -10.90 -26.82
N CYS A 7 -10.62 -11.02 -25.53
CA CYS A 7 -11.64 -11.02 -24.49
C CYS A 7 -11.91 -9.61 -23.99
N ARG A 8 -13.19 -9.26 -23.84
CA ARG A 8 -13.60 -7.99 -23.24
C ARG A 8 -13.20 -7.90 -21.76
N ASN A 9 -13.26 -9.03 -21.05
CA ASN A 9 -12.99 -9.13 -19.62
C ASN A 9 -11.77 -10.03 -19.41
N PHE A 10 -11.97 -11.33 -19.13
CA PHE A 10 -10.87 -12.26 -18.86
C PHE A 10 -10.73 -13.35 -19.92
N TYR A 11 -9.49 -13.63 -20.28
CA TYR A 11 -9.09 -14.81 -21.05
C TYR A 11 -8.72 -15.95 -20.12
N ASP A 12 -9.33 -17.12 -20.32
CA ASP A 12 -9.08 -18.33 -19.53
C ASP A 12 -8.99 -19.56 -20.46
N ASP A 13 -7.77 -20.05 -20.70
CA ASP A 13 -7.45 -21.23 -21.53
C ASP A 13 -8.22 -21.29 -22.88
N GLY A 14 -8.28 -20.17 -23.61
CA GLY A 14 -8.94 -20.09 -24.91
C GLY A 14 -10.41 -19.68 -24.86
N VAL A 15 -10.97 -19.41 -23.68
CA VAL A 15 -12.36 -19.00 -23.51
C VAL A 15 -12.45 -17.64 -22.83
N CYS A 16 -13.25 -16.74 -23.39
CA CYS A 16 -13.56 -15.48 -22.72
C CYS A 16 -14.61 -15.68 -21.63
N LYS A 17 -14.29 -15.23 -20.42
CA LYS A 17 -15.13 -15.29 -19.22
C LYS A 17 -15.33 -13.90 -18.62
N PHE A 18 -16.43 -13.75 -17.88
CA PHE A 18 -16.73 -12.50 -17.19
C PHE A 18 -15.80 -12.27 -15.99
N GLU A 19 -15.46 -13.35 -15.27
CA GLU A 19 -14.58 -13.40 -14.10
C GLU A 19 -13.73 -14.68 -14.15
N CYS A 20 -12.57 -14.64 -13.50
CA CYS A 20 -11.76 -15.84 -13.29
C CYS A 20 -12.40 -16.79 -12.27
N PRO A 21 -12.18 -18.11 -12.40
CA PRO A 21 -12.63 -19.06 -11.39
C PRO A 21 -12.11 -18.68 -9.99
N ALA A 22 -13.03 -18.47 -9.04
CA ALA A 22 -12.66 -18.06 -7.68
C ALA A 22 -11.74 -19.07 -7.00
N MET A 23 -10.80 -18.59 -6.19
CA MET A 23 -9.85 -19.42 -5.45
C MET A 23 -10.51 -20.29 -4.37
N LYS A 24 -11.68 -19.87 -3.88
CA LYS A 24 -12.47 -20.60 -2.89
C LYS A 24 -13.89 -20.77 -3.41
N ARG A 25 -14.49 -21.92 -3.10
CA ARG A 25 -15.91 -22.22 -3.36
C ARG A 25 -16.62 -22.42 -2.02
N TYR A 26 -17.86 -21.98 -1.95
CA TYR A 26 -18.68 -22.19 -0.76
C TYR A 26 -19.31 -23.59 -0.80
N ASN A 27 -19.06 -24.40 0.21
CA ASN A 27 -19.72 -25.70 0.38
C ASN A 27 -20.97 -25.50 1.25
N SER A 28 -22.15 -25.67 0.65
CA SER A 28 -23.45 -25.49 1.30
C SER A 28 -23.81 -26.59 2.30
N ILE A 29 -23.09 -27.73 2.29
CA ILE A 29 -23.32 -28.85 3.22
C ILE A 29 -22.58 -28.59 4.55
N THR A 30 -21.34 -28.15 4.47
CA THR A 30 -20.47 -27.86 5.62
C THR A 30 -20.54 -26.40 6.07
N TYR A 31 -21.23 -25.55 5.31
CA TYR A 31 -21.29 -24.09 5.50
C TYR A 31 -19.91 -23.43 5.57
N SER A 32 -18.94 -23.95 4.80
CA SER A 32 -17.54 -23.51 4.85
C SER A 32 -16.99 -23.12 3.47
N TRP A 33 -15.96 -22.29 3.47
CA TRP A 33 -15.18 -21.99 2.27
C TRP A 33 -14.11 -23.06 2.06
N GLU A 34 -14.15 -23.73 0.92
CA GLU A 34 -13.18 -24.73 0.50
C GLU A 34 -12.33 -24.22 -0.65
N THR A 35 -11.08 -24.68 -0.74
CA THR A 35 -10.22 -24.38 -1.88
C THR A 35 -10.83 -24.94 -3.16
N ASN A 36 -10.94 -24.10 -4.18
CA ASN A 36 -11.39 -24.51 -5.49
C ASN A 36 -10.18 -25.06 -6.29
N PRO A 37 -10.15 -26.35 -6.68
CA PRO A 37 -9.05 -26.91 -7.47
C PRO A 37 -8.88 -26.25 -8.85
N ASP A 38 -9.97 -25.68 -9.38
CA ASP A 38 -9.98 -24.94 -10.65
C ASP A 38 -9.73 -23.44 -10.47
N GLY A 39 -9.45 -22.99 -9.24
CA GLY A 39 -9.22 -21.59 -8.91
C GLY A 39 -8.03 -21.00 -9.67
N LYS A 40 -8.20 -19.78 -10.18
CA LYS A 40 -7.15 -19.03 -10.90
C LYS A 40 -7.09 -17.60 -10.43
N TYR A 41 -5.90 -17.02 -10.50
CA TYR A 41 -5.66 -15.61 -10.22
C TYR A 41 -5.92 -14.74 -11.45
N ALA A 42 -6.56 -13.61 -11.24
CA ALA A 42 -6.67 -12.55 -12.22
C ALA A 42 -5.31 -11.82 -12.36
N TYR A 43 -4.67 -11.95 -13.51
CA TYR A 43 -3.49 -11.20 -13.90
C TYR A 43 -3.85 -10.28 -15.08
N GLY A 44 -4.16 -9.02 -14.77
CA GLY A 44 -4.68 -8.08 -15.78
C GLY A 44 -6.00 -8.59 -16.37
N ALA A 45 -6.01 -8.92 -17.65
CA ALA A 45 -7.16 -9.46 -18.38
C ALA A 45 -7.06 -10.98 -18.64
N THR A 46 -6.23 -11.70 -17.88
CA THR A 46 -5.98 -13.14 -18.07
C THR A 46 -6.09 -13.90 -16.75
N CYS A 47 -6.62 -15.11 -16.78
CA CYS A 47 -6.66 -16.01 -15.63
C CYS A 47 -5.43 -16.92 -15.63
N VAL A 48 -4.64 -16.90 -14.57
CA VAL A 48 -3.40 -17.69 -14.43
C VAL A 48 -3.44 -18.56 -13.18
N LYS A 49 -2.81 -19.74 -13.23
CA LYS A 49 -2.78 -20.64 -12.07
C LYS A 49 -1.87 -20.12 -10.94
N ASN A 50 -0.77 -19.47 -11.30
CA ASN A 50 0.17 -18.85 -10.39
C ASN A 50 0.49 -17.43 -10.85
N CYS A 51 0.63 -16.50 -9.90
CA CYS A 51 1.13 -15.17 -10.21
C CYS A 51 2.61 -15.22 -10.62
N PRO A 52 3.04 -14.37 -11.56
CA PRO A 52 4.46 -14.14 -11.85
C PRO A 52 5.25 -13.75 -10.59
N GLU A 53 6.53 -14.09 -10.52
CA GLU A 53 7.36 -13.91 -9.32
C GLU A 53 7.48 -12.45 -8.82
N HIS A 54 7.33 -11.47 -9.72
CA HIS A 54 7.40 -10.05 -9.39
C HIS A 54 6.06 -9.48 -8.89
N LEU A 55 5.04 -10.31 -8.71
CA LEU A 55 3.71 -9.92 -8.24
C LEU A 55 3.33 -10.70 -6.98
N LEU A 56 2.47 -10.08 -6.20
CA LEU A 56 1.93 -10.61 -4.95
C LEU A 56 0.54 -11.21 -5.22
N LYS A 57 0.21 -12.28 -4.50
CA LYS A 57 -1.13 -12.89 -4.55
C LYS A 57 -2.03 -12.19 -3.53
N ASP A 58 -3.17 -11.69 -3.98
CA ASP A 58 -4.17 -11.08 -3.12
C ASP A 58 -5.58 -11.47 -3.56
N ASN A 59 -6.30 -12.21 -2.71
CA ASN A 59 -7.71 -12.58 -2.88
C ASN A 59 -8.16 -13.01 -4.31
N GLY A 60 -7.34 -13.79 -5.01
CA GLY A 60 -7.63 -14.24 -6.38
C GLY A 60 -7.19 -13.28 -7.49
N ALA A 61 -6.36 -12.29 -7.19
CA ALA A 61 -5.70 -11.41 -8.14
C ALA A 61 -4.19 -11.37 -7.92
N CYS A 62 -3.45 -11.00 -8.97
CA CYS A 62 -2.02 -10.71 -8.92
C CYS A 62 -1.82 -9.19 -8.86
N VAL A 63 -1.33 -8.69 -7.73
CA VAL A 63 -1.15 -7.25 -7.46
C VAL A 63 0.33 -6.89 -7.38
N ARG A 64 0.67 -5.64 -7.70
CA ARG A 64 2.06 -5.15 -7.55
C ARG A 64 2.42 -4.81 -6.10
N SER A 65 1.42 -4.41 -5.33
CA SER A 65 1.54 -4.00 -3.93
C SER A 65 0.30 -4.47 -3.18
N CYS A 66 0.47 -4.87 -1.93
CA CYS A 66 -0.65 -5.26 -1.09
C CYS A 66 -1.59 -4.08 -0.83
N PRO A 67 -2.92 -4.32 -0.80
CA PRO A 67 -3.89 -3.29 -0.44
C PRO A 67 -3.68 -2.81 1.01
N PRO A 68 -4.28 -1.65 1.38
CA PRO A 68 -4.32 -1.21 2.78
C PRO A 68 -4.82 -2.34 3.69
N GLU A 69 -4.34 -2.37 4.94
CA GLU A 69 -4.68 -3.42 5.93
C GLU A 69 -4.09 -4.82 5.67
N THR A 70 -3.26 -4.97 4.63
CA THR A 70 -2.46 -6.18 4.40
C THR A 70 -0.97 -5.88 4.20
N LYS A 71 -0.12 -6.88 4.49
CA LYS A 71 1.34 -6.84 4.30
C LYS A 71 1.81 -7.96 3.39
N ALA A 72 2.89 -7.73 2.65
CA ALA A 72 3.51 -8.75 1.80
C ALA A 72 4.32 -9.72 2.66
N VAL A 73 3.95 -11.00 2.65
CA VAL A 73 4.68 -12.08 3.33
C VAL A 73 4.78 -13.25 2.37
N ASN A 74 6.01 -13.67 2.03
CA ASN A 74 6.26 -14.82 1.15
C ASN A 74 5.51 -14.78 -0.21
N GLY A 75 5.38 -13.60 -0.80
CA GLY A 75 4.69 -13.42 -2.09
C GLY A 75 3.16 -13.38 -2.01
N GLU A 76 2.58 -13.30 -0.82
CA GLU A 76 1.15 -13.20 -0.59
C GLU A 76 0.82 -12.00 0.30
N CYS A 77 -0.34 -11.39 0.05
CA CYS A 77 -0.87 -10.33 0.90
C CYS A 77 -1.64 -10.96 2.05
N VAL A 78 -1.11 -10.81 3.25
CA VAL A 78 -1.71 -11.32 4.48
C VAL A 78 -2.24 -10.16 5.32
N PRO A 79 -3.38 -10.31 6.01
CA PRO A 79 -3.84 -9.32 6.96
C PRO A 79 -2.76 -9.00 7.99
N CYS A 80 -2.66 -7.74 8.39
CA CYS A 80 -1.76 -7.37 9.48
C CYS A 80 -2.30 -7.81 10.84
N ASP A 81 -1.39 -8.22 11.72
CA ASP A 81 -1.69 -8.46 13.13
C ASP A 81 -1.66 -7.11 13.87
N GLY A 82 -2.79 -6.39 13.85
CA GLY A 82 -2.91 -5.03 14.38
C GLY A 82 -2.78 -3.94 13.30
N PRO A 83 -2.40 -2.69 13.66
CA PRO A 83 -2.20 -1.62 12.68
C PRO A 83 -1.17 -2.04 11.62
N CYS A 84 -1.55 -1.99 10.34
CA CYS A 84 -0.63 -2.36 9.29
C CYS A 84 0.58 -1.43 9.24
N PRO A 85 1.75 -1.95 8.83
CA PRO A 85 2.90 -1.10 8.65
C PRO A 85 2.62 -0.07 7.53
N LYS A 86 2.37 1.19 7.91
CA LYS A 86 2.25 2.28 6.95
C LYS A 86 3.63 2.88 6.76
N THR A 87 4.17 2.73 5.55
CA THR A 87 5.44 3.34 5.15
C THR A 87 5.20 4.75 4.62
N CYS A 88 5.92 5.72 5.18
CA CYS A 88 5.79 7.13 4.84
C CYS A 88 7.16 7.69 4.44
N GLN A 89 7.19 8.63 3.49
CA GLN A 89 8.45 9.18 2.98
C GLN A 89 8.97 10.29 3.91
N GLY A 90 10.21 10.17 4.38
CA GLY A 90 10.93 11.16 5.17
C GLY A 90 12.05 11.81 4.34
N SER A 91 11.98 13.12 4.11
CA SER A 91 13.05 13.83 3.38
C SER A 91 13.06 15.34 3.61
N ALA A 92 11.90 15.94 3.90
CA ALA A 92 11.77 17.35 4.23
C ALA A 92 11.73 17.58 5.75
N PRO A 93 12.18 18.75 6.25
CA PRO A 93 11.94 19.15 7.63
C PRO A 93 10.46 19.08 7.98
N VAL A 94 10.15 18.61 9.19
CA VAL A 94 8.79 18.53 9.71
C VAL A 94 8.27 19.95 9.97
N HIS A 95 7.02 20.24 9.61
CA HIS A 95 6.36 21.51 9.89
C HIS A 95 4.84 21.32 9.99
N SER A 96 4.12 22.35 10.44
CA SER A 96 2.66 22.31 10.65
C SER A 96 1.86 21.83 9.42
N GLY A 97 2.32 22.18 8.21
CA GLY A 97 1.72 21.72 6.96
C GLY A 97 1.94 20.26 6.56
N ASN A 98 2.94 19.56 7.12
CA ASN A 98 3.25 18.16 6.73
C ASN A 98 3.12 17.14 7.88
N ILE A 99 3.06 17.58 9.14
CA ILE A 99 3.05 16.71 10.31
C ILE A 99 1.93 15.67 10.28
N ASP A 100 0.72 16.06 9.85
CA ASP A 100 -0.45 15.17 9.82
C ASP A 100 -0.33 14.06 8.75
N SER A 101 0.57 14.21 7.76
CA SER A 101 0.85 13.16 6.77
C SER A 101 1.51 11.91 7.40
N PHE A 102 2.18 12.11 8.54
CA PHE A 102 2.84 11.04 9.29
C PHE A 102 1.90 10.25 10.21
N LYS A 103 0.59 10.57 10.22
CA LYS A 103 -0.37 9.88 11.07
C LYS A 103 -0.44 8.39 10.75
N ASP A 104 -0.37 7.58 11.79
CA ASP A 104 -0.39 6.11 11.73
C ASP A 104 0.78 5.48 10.96
N CYS A 105 1.83 6.26 10.64
CA CYS A 105 3.05 5.74 10.03
C CYS A 105 3.80 4.88 11.04
N THR A 106 4.21 3.69 10.61
CA THR A 106 5.03 2.78 11.41
C THR A 106 6.47 2.73 10.92
N ILE A 107 6.69 3.00 9.64
CA ILE A 107 8.01 3.01 9.01
C ILE A 107 8.14 4.35 8.29
N ILE A 108 9.22 5.09 8.54
CA ILE A 108 9.61 6.24 7.72
C ILE A 108 10.77 5.82 6.84
N GLU A 109 10.53 5.83 5.53
CA GLU A 109 11.55 5.61 4.53
C GLU A 109 12.29 6.92 4.26
N GLY A 110 13.57 6.99 4.64
CA GLY A 110 14.40 8.19 4.59
C GLY A 110 14.66 8.78 5.98
N SER A 111 14.84 10.10 6.07
CA SER A 111 15.23 10.78 7.32
C SER A 111 14.12 11.66 7.86
N LEU A 112 14.06 11.75 9.19
CA LEU A 112 13.17 12.65 9.91
C LEU A 112 14.00 13.81 10.47
N THR A 113 13.64 15.05 10.10
CA THR A 113 14.36 16.24 10.57
C THR A 113 13.39 17.20 11.25
N ILE A 114 13.62 17.50 12.53
CA ILE A 114 12.80 18.43 13.33
C ILE A 114 13.70 19.60 13.74
N LEU A 115 13.38 20.80 13.26
CA LEU A 115 14.20 22.00 13.46
C LEU A 115 13.47 23.00 14.36
N GLU A 116 14.19 24.03 14.85
CA GLU A 116 13.56 25.15 15.56
C GLU A 116 12.47 25.84 14.71
N GLN A 117 12.69 25.92 13.39
CA GLN A 117 11.72 26.45 12.43
C GLN A 117 10.44 25.61 12.34
N SER A 118 10.46 24.34 12.76
CA SER A 118 9.25 23.52 12.85
C SER A 118 8.27 24.11 13.86
N PHE A 119 8.77 24.73 14.93
CA PHE A 119 7.97 25.29 16.02
C PHE A 119 7.75 26.79 15.87
N ASN A 120 8.74 27.54 15.36
CA ASN A 120 8.67 29.01 15.20
C ASN A 120 8.13 29.46 13.83
N GLY A 121 7.65 28.53 13.01
CA GLY A 121 7.15 28.79 11.66
C GLY A 121 8.18 28.47 10.58
N PHE A 122 7.75 27.69 9.58
CA PHE A 122 8.64 27.17 8.53
C PHE A 122 8.42 27.92 7.22
N GLN A 123 9.48 28.56 6.72
CA GLN A 123 9.48 29.21 5.41
C GLN A 123 10.13 28.31 4.38
N GLN A 124 9.37 27.86 3.38
CA GLN A 124 9.96 27.13 2.27
C GLN A 124 10.81 28.08 1.42
N VAL A 125 12.06 27.69 1.15
CA VAL A 125 12.96 28.40 0.23
C VAL A 125 13.33 27.45 -0.90
N TYR A 126 13.03 27.85 -2.13
CA TYR A 126 13.38 27.06 -3.31
C TYR A 126 14.85 27.24 -3.67
N ARG A 127 15.41 26.32 -4.46
CA ARG A 127 16.83 26.35 -4.88
C ARG A 127 17.24 27.61 -5.65
N ASN A 128 16.27 28.29 -6.26
CA ASN A 128 16.44 29.56 -6.96
C ASN A 128 16.33 30.78 -6.02
N PHE A 129 16.33 30.58 -4.70
CA PHE A 129 16.19 31.59 -3.66
C PHE A 129 14.84 32.33 -3.63
N SER A 130 13.81 31.85 -4.34
CA SER A 130 12.46 32.39 -4.19
C SER A 130 11.76 31.77 -2.99
N PHE A 131 10.89 32.56 -2.35
CA PHE A 131 10.08 32.09 -1.22
C PHE A 131 8.90 31.26 -1.72
N GLY A 132 8.71 30.11 -1.09
CA GLY A 132 7.51 29.28 -1.21
C GLY A 132 6.50 29.58 -0.12
N PRO A 133 5.57 28.64 0.14
CA PRO A 133 4.62 28.74 1.23
C PRO A 133 5.31 28.96 2.58
N HIS A 134 4.69 29.81 3.39
CA HIS A 134 4.99 29.95 4.81
C HIS A 134 4.01 29.09 5.60
N TYR A 135 4.52 28.32 6.55
CA TYR A 135 3.72 27.49 7.44
C TYR A 135 3.84 28.02 8.86
N GLU A 136 2.69 28.11 9.53
CA GLU A 136 2.60 28.64 10.88
C GLU A 136 3.35 27.78 11.91
N GLU A 137 3.55 28.37 13.07
CA GLU A 137 4.08 27.72 14.26
C GLU A 137 3.34 26.42 14.59
N MET A 138 4.09 25.40 15.01
CA MET A 138 3.54 24.10 15.39
C MET A 138 3.71 23.88 16.89
N HIS A 139 2.63 23.56 17.59
CA HIS A 139 2.73 23.18 19.00
C HIS A 139 3.44 21.82 19.15
N PRO A 140 4.35 21.64 20.13
CA PRO A 140 5.10 20.39 20.32
C PRO A 140 4.25 19.12 20.44
N ASP A 141 3.04 19.22 21.01
CA ASP A 141 2.10 18.10 21.14
C ASP A 141 1.72 17.45 19.80
N LYS A 142 1.85 18.18 18.68
CA LYS A 142 1.63 17.61 17.34
C LYS A 142 2.62 16.49 16.98
N LEU A 143 3.77 16.40 17.66
CA LEU A 143 4.73 15.30 17.49
C LEU A 143 4.20 13.94 17.99
N GLU A 144 3.09 13.92 18.73
CA GLU A 144 2.41 12.68 19.14
C GLU A 144 1.97 11.82 17.95
N VAL A 145 1.91 12.41 16.75
CA VAL A 145 1.68 11.69 15.49
C VAL A 145 2.70 10.56 15.27
N PHE A 146 3.90 10.67 15.83
CA PHE A 146 4.96 9.67 15.72
C PHE A 146 4.88 8.58 16.80
N SER A 147 3.86 8.56 17.66
CA SER A 147 3.66 7.52 18.68
C SER A 147 3.55 6.10 18.10
N THR A 148 3.11 5.97 16.85
CA THR A 148 3.00 4.69 16.12
C THR A 148 4.28 4.29 15.39
N LEU A 149 5.28 5.18 15.32
CA LEU A 149 6.50 4.99 14.56
C LEU A 149 7.38 3.93 15.23
N LYS A 150 7.78 2.92 14.45
CA LYS A 150 8.62 1.82 14.90
C LYS A 150 10.02 1.86 14.30
N GLU A 151 10.14 2.36 13.07
CA GLU A 151 11.40 2.33 12.32
C GLU A 151 11.58 3.58 11.45
N VAL A 152 12.82 4.08 11.38
CA VAL A 152 13.27 5.10 10.43
C VAL A 152 14.47 4.53 9.69
N THR A 153 14.43 4.46 8.36
CA THR A 153 15.49 3.80 7.58
C THR A 153 16.75 4.66 7.42
N GLY A 154 16.63 5.99 7.54
CA GLY A 154 17.72 6.95 7.49
C GLY A 154 18.20 7.37 8.88
N PHE A 155 18.08 8.66 9.19
CA PHE A 155 18.45 9.22 10.49
C PHE A 155 17.35 10.12 11.06
N ILE A 156 17.46 10.42 12.36
CA ILE A 156 16.63 11.40 13.05
C ILE A 156 17.54 12.55 13.48
N ASN A 157 17.23 13.79 13.09
CA ASN A 157 18.00 15.00 13.39
C ASN A 157 17.12 16.13 13.92
#